data_AF-A0A9X3DDY3-F1
#
_entry.id   AF-A0A9X3DDY3-F1
#
_cell.length_a   1.000
_cell.length_b   1.000
_cell.length_c   1.000
_cell.angle_alpha   90.00
_cell.angle_beta   90.00
_cell.angle_gamma   90.00
#
_symmetry.space_group_name_H-M   'P 1'
#
loop_
_entity.id
_entity.type
_entity.pdbx_description
1 polymer ?
#
loop_
_entity_poly.entity_id
_entity_poly.type
_entity_poly.pdbx_seq_one_letter_code
_entity_poly.pdbx_strand_id
1 'polypeptide(L)'
;MNKLNSMIAIAALAITFTACKKTTEEPIIVVPPSDGATLTLSGKTAESNYANIVFADLSTDKSTPVDRKSFNFGLTSDSRFRVVLNAAYQTTAVSTSKTDIAAVTIADPGTTVNLNHDITDASTATLVDNWDGDISKTAIPEISATDADNKVFLISFEGSKDKDKWFKVRITRNGTGYKVQYARLSETAIKTLDVAKSSDFNLVFVSLENNKTVTVEPKKTDWDFSWSYGTYNSGLGSPYWFQDYIATNNLAGVSAAEVVATSTLTYATFAESNISGLAFLNTRDAIGSKWRSTTGTGIKTDRFYVVKDGAGNIYKLRFVSMGVGSDGGERGKPVFEYKLVKKG
;
A
#
# COMPACT_ATOMS: atom_id res chain seq x y z
N MET A 1 -75.08 39.75 29.53
CA MET A 1 -74.00 40.21 30.43
C MET A 1 -73.47 39.01 31.21
N ASN A 2 -72.16 38.78 31.09
CA ASN A 2 -71.23 37.99 31.91
C ASN A 2 -71.79 37.11 33.05
N LYS A 3 -71.30 35.86 33.17
CA LYS A 3 -70.10 35.54 33.98
C LYS A 3 -69.81 34.03 34.01
N LEU A 4 -68.51 33.79 34.06
CA LEU A 4 -67.72 32.57 34.21
C LEU A 4 -67.91 31.96 35.63
N ASN A 5 -67.95 30.62 35.77
CA ASN A 5 -66.98 29.83 36.56
C ASN A 5 -67.46 28.40 36.92
N SER A 6 -66.59 27.45 36.56
CA SER A 6 -66.14 26.24 37.27
C SER A 6 -67.12 25.38 38.07
N MET A 7 -67.24 24.10 37.66
CA MET A 7 -66.92 22.99 38.56
C MET A 7 -66.31 21.82 37.80
N ILE A 8 -65.31 21.24 38.45
CA ILE A 8 -64.35 20.23 38.01
C ILE A 8 -64.92 18.84 38.31
N ALA A 9 -64.84 17.91 37.36
CA ALA A 9 -64.92 16.47 37.63
C ALA A 9 -63.76 15.78 36.91
N ILE A 10 -62.78 15.33 37.69
CA ILE A 10 -61.59 14.61 37.25
C ILE A 10 -61.99 13.16 36.96
N ALA A 11 -61.97 12.77 35.68
CA ALA A 11 -61.99 11.37 35.28
C ALA A 11 -60.55 10.89 35.10
N ALA A 12 -60.06 10.08 36.04
CA ALA A 12 -58.76 9.41 35.92
C ALA A 12 -58.89 8.23 34.94
N LEU A 13 -58.47 8.45 33.69
CA LEU A 13 -58.32 7.38 32.70
C LEU A 13 -56.88 6.85 32.79
N ALA A 14 -56.72 5.65 33.34
CA ALA A 14 -55.45 4.94 33.35
C ALA A 14 -55.11 4.50 31.92
N ILE A 15 -54.24 5.27 31.24
CA ILE A 15 -53.66 4.89 29.95
C ILE A 15 -52.47 3.98 30.27
N THR A 16 -52.65 2.67 30.11
CA THR A 16 -51.54 1.72 30.05
C THR A 16 -50.77 1.96 28.75
N PHE A 17 -49.65 2.65 28.83
CA PHE A 17 -48.67 2.70 27.74
C PHE A 17 -47.99 1.34 27.65
N THR A 18 -48.42 0.51 26.68
CA THR A 18 -47.64 -0.61 26.21
C THR A 18 -46.42 -0.03 25.50
N ALA A 19 -45.31 0.12 26.22
CA ALA A 19 -44.04 0.49 25.63
C ALA A 19 -43.58 -0.67 24.72
N CYS A 20 -43.78 -0.53 23.41
CA CYS A 20 -43.02 -1.28 22.44
C CYS A 20 -41.54 -1.04 22.77
N LYS A 21 -40.81 -2.11 23.13
CA LYS A 21 -39.34 -2.07 23.23
C LYS A 21 -38.82 -1.51 21.90
N LYS A 22 -38.30 -0.29 21.92
CA LYS A 22 -37.41 0.18 20.85
C LYS A 22 -36.20 -0.75 20.90
N THR A 23 -36.11 -1.67 19.95
CA THR A 23 -34.87 -2.38 19.68
C THR A 23 -33.86 -1.30 19.27
N THR A 24 -32.89 -1.05 20.14
CA THR A 24 -31.80 -0.07 19.98
C THR A 24 -30.72 -0.55 19.00
N GLU A 25 -30.99 -1.61 18.25
CA GLU A 25 -30.12 -2.08 17.18
C GLU A 25 -30.52 -1.35 15.90
N GLU A 26 -29.77 -0.30 15.58
CA GLU A 26 -29.83 0.27 14.23
C GLU A 26 -29.54 -0.87 13.23
N PRO A 27 -30.30 -0.98 12.14
CA PRO A 27 -30.06 -2.02 11.15
C PRO A 27 -28.63 -1.87 10.63
N ILE A 28 -27.82 -2.92 10.78
CA ILE A 28 -26.49 -2.97 10.18
C ILE A 28 -26.69 -3.02 8.66
N ILE A 29 -26.53 -1.87 8.00
CA ILE A 29 -26.60 -1.78 6.54
C ILE A 29 -25.30 -2.36 5.99
N VAL A 30 -25.35 -3.61 5.54
CA VAL A 30 -24.25 -4.23 4.79
C VAL A 30 -24.36 -3.78 3.33
N VAL A 31 -23.50 -2.85 2.93
CA VAL A 31 -23.40 -2.43 1.52
C VAL A 31 -22.85 -3.61 0.72
N PRO A 32 -23.52 -4.08 -0.35
CA PRO A 32 -22.99 -5.13 -1.18
C PRO A 32 -21.70 -4.66 -1.89
N PRO A 33 -20.75 -5.57 -2.16
CA PRO A 33 -19.60 -5.22 -3.00
C PRO A 33 -20.07 -4.79 -4.39
N SER A 34 -19.29 -3.95 -5.06
CA SER A 34 -19.53 -3.57 -6.45
C SER A 34 -19.64 -4.79 -7.36
N ASP A 35 -20.56 -4.71 -8.34
CA ASP A 35 -20.69 -5.69 -9.42
C ASP A 35 -19.62 -5.51 -10.52
N GLY A 36 -18.89 -4.40 -10.52
CA GLY A 36 -17.85 -4.08 -11.50
C GLY A 36 -17.93 -2.65 -12.03
N ALA A 37 -16.77 -2.10 -12.40
CA ALA A 37 -16.64 -0.78 -12.98
C ALA A 37 -15.46 -0.69 -13.95
N THR A 38 -15.38 0.43 -14.65
CA THR A 38 -14.16 0.87 -15.36
C THR A 38 -13.56 2.03 -14.58
N LEU A 39 -12.32 1.88 -14.13
CA LEU A 39 -11.62 2.88 -13.33
C LEU A 39 -10.36 3.36 -14.03
N THR A 40 -10.02 4.64 -13.82
CA THR A 40 -8.78 5.26 -14.28
C THR A 40 -7.88 5.53 -13.08
N LEU A 41 -6.67 4.99 -13.09
CA LEU A 41 -5.70 5.20 -12.02
C LEU A 41 -4.97 6.52 -12.24
N SER A 42 -5.37 7.59 -11.54
CA SER A 42 -4.88 8.95 -11.78
C SER A 42 -3.47 9.21 -11.20
N GLY A 43 -2.47 8.63 -11.85
CA GLY A 43 -1.06 8.65 -11.44
C GLY A 43 -0.28 9.91 -11.82
N LYS A 44 -0.80 10.65 -12.80
CA LYS A 44 -0.17 11.78 -13.47
C LYS A 44 -0.48 13.13 -12.80
N THR A 45 0.49 14.05 -12.84
CA THR A 45 0.30 15.51 -12.74
C THR A 45 0.78 16.20 -14.03
N ALA A 46 0.80 17.54 -14.08
CA ALA A 46 1.36 18.26 -15.23
C ALA A 46 2.87 18.02 -15.39
N GLU A 47 3.58 17.75 -14.29
CA GLU A 47 5.04 17.66 -14.21
C GLU A 47 5.55 16.21 -14.37
N SER A 48 4.72 15.22 -14.04
CA SER A 48 5.14 13.81 -14.07
C SER A 48 4.00 12.87 -14.38
N ASN A 49 4.25 11.90 -15.26
CA ASN A 49 3.33 10.78 -15.51
C ASN A 49 3.26 9.78 -14.35
N TYR A 50 4.13 9.92 -13.34
CA TYR A 50 4.23 8.99 -12.22
C TYR A 50 4.41 9.78 -10.93
N ALA A 51 3.54 10.76 -10.69
CA ALA A 51 3.56 11.55 -9.46
C ALA A 51 2.99 10.75 -8.27
N ASN A 52 1.98 9.91 -8.52
CA ASN A 52 1.22 9.26 -7.47
C ASN A 52 1.41 7.74 -7.43
N ILE A 53 1.23 7.18 -6.23
CA ILE A 53 0.73 5.82 -6.03
C ILE A 53 -0.78 5.91 -6.08
N VAL A 54 -1.43 5.07 -6.87
CA VAL A 54 -2.89 5.07 -6.96
C VAL A 54 -3.43 3.75 -6.45
N PHE A 55 -4.12 3.79 -5.31
CA PHE A 55 -4.77 2.65 -4.68
C PHE A 55 -6.15 2.44 -5.28
N ALA A 56 -6.51 1.20 -5.63
CA ALA A 56 -7.81 0.83 -6.16
C ALA A 56 -8.55 -0.06 -5.14
N ASP A 57 -9.84 0.24 -4.92
CA ASP A 57 -10.78 -0.57 -4.15
C ASP A 57 -11.89 -1.04 -5.10
N LEU A 58 -11.86 -2.33 -5.40
CA LEU A 58 -12.82 -2.97 -6.29
C LEU A 58 -14.19 -3.11 -5.65
N SER A 59 -14.26 -3.19 -4.33
CA SER A 59 -15.52 -3.39 -3.60
C SER A 59 -16.37 -2.12 -3.57
N THR A 60 -15.76 -0.94 -3.68
CA THR A 60 -16.46 0.36 -3.62
C THR A 60 -16.28 1.27 -4.83
N ASP A 61 -15.69 0.77 -5.92
CA ASP A 61 -15.42 1.53 -7.17
C ASP A 61 -14.54 2.76 -6.96
N LYS A 62 -13.58 2.70 -6.03
CA LYS A 62 -12.75 3.85 -5.66
C LYS A 62 -11.34 3.72 -6.19
N SER A 63 -10.77 4.88 -6.55
CA SER A 63 -9.34 5.05 -6.74
C SER A 63 -8.85 6.24 -5.92
N THR A 64 -7.74 6.08 -5.20
CA THR A 64 -7.18 7.09 -4.30
C THR A 64 -5.73 7.36 -4.70
N PRO A 65 -5.42 8.51 -5.32
CA PRO A 65 -4.06 8.91 -5.61
C PRO A 65 -3.39 9.52 -4.37
N VAL A 66 -2.14 9.14 -4.13
CA VAL A 66 -1.28 9.73 -3.09
C VAL A 66 0.10 10.01 -3.68
N ASP A 67 0.69 11.17 -3.37
CA ASP A 67 2.04 11.52 -3.81
C ASP A 67 3.04 10.45 -3.39
N ARG A 68 3.70 9.83 -4.37
CA ARG A 68 4.65 8.74 -4.13
C ARG A 68 5.86 9.18 -3.33
N LYS A 69 6.18 10.47 -3.30
CA LYS A 69 7.33 11.05 -2.59
C LYS A 69 6.97 11.55 -1.18
N SER A 70 5.72 11.41 -0.75
CA SER A 70 5.25 11.92 0.56
C SER A 70 5.84 11.21 1.79
N PHE A 71 6.43 10.03 1.62
CA PHE A 71 6.98 9.19 2.69
C PHE A 71 8.26 8.47 2.26
N ASN A 72 9.09 8.07 3.23
CA ASN A 72 10.34 7.35 2.96
C ASN A 72 10.20 5.84 3.28
N PHE A 73 9.47 5.48 4.34
CA PHE A 73 9.18 4.09 4.71
C PHE A 73 7.88 3.98 5.53
N GLY A 74 7.32 2.77 5.59
CA GLY A 74 6.23 2.36 6.47
C GLY A 74 6.73 1.47 7.61
N LEU A 75 6.02 1.51 8.73
CA LEU A 75 6.24 0.66 9.90
C LEU A 75 5.02 -0.23 10.11
N THR A 76 5.23 -1.53 10.32
CA THR A 76 4.12 -2.48 10.43
C THR A 76 3.21 -2.22 11.63
N SER A 77 1.90 -2.28 11.42
CA SER A 77 0.90 -2.13 12.48
C SER A 77 0.57 -3.44 13.21
N ASP A 78 1.00 -4.58 12.68
CA ASP A 78 0.79 -5.89 13.31
C ASP A 78 1.74 -6.13 14.50
N SER A 79 1.81 -7.35 15.03
CA SER A 79 2.70 -7.65 16.16
C SER A 79 4.19 -7.64 15.81
N ARG A 80 4.54 -7.71 14.52
CA ARG A 80 5.92 -7.70 14.05
C ARG A 80 6.42 -6.26 14.05
N PHE A 81 7.71 -6.06 14.30
CA PHE A 81 8.31 -4.73 14.28
C PHE A 81 9.16 -4.55 13.03
N ARG A 82 8.52 -4.58 11.85
CA ARG A 82 9.20 -4.52 10.55
C ARG A 82 9.08 -3.13 9.94
N VAL A 83 9.97 -2.86 8.99
CA VAL A 83 10.08 -1.61 8.24
C VAL A 83 9.99 -1.94 6.76
N VAL A 84 9.14 -1.21 6.03
CA VAL A 84 8.91 -1.39 4.60
C VAL A 84 9.33 -0.12 3.87
N LEU A 85 10.34 -0.19 3.01
CA LEU A 85 10.86 0.92 2.24
C LEU A 85 9.87 1.37 1.16
N ASN A 86 9.85 2.67 0.88
CA ASN A 86 9.08 3.20 -0.23
C ASN A 86 9.77 2.91 -1.58
N ALA A 87 9.41 1.78 -2.19
CA ALA A 87 9.85 1.42 -3.53
C ALA A 87 9.42 2.45 -4.59
N ALA A 88 8.25 3.08 -4.43
CA ALA A 88 7.77 4.08 -5.37
C ALA A 88 8.60 5.37 -5.34
N TYR A 89 9.33 5.63 -4.25
CA TYR A 89 10.31 6.71 -4.15
C TYR A 89 11.76 6.21 -4.31
N GLN A 90 11.95 5.00 -4.85
CA GLN A 90 13.28 4.41 -5.12
C GLN A 90 14.17 4.40 -3.87
N THR A 91 13.55 4.09 -2.73
CA THR A 91 14.20 4.10 -1.43
C THR A 91 15.09 2.88 -1.28
N THR A 92 16.32 3.13 -0.84
CA THR A 92 17.33 2.13 -0.52
C THR A 92 17.82 2.33 0.91
N ALA A 93 18.19 1.25 1.57
CA ALA A 93 18.75 1.29 2.91
C ALA A 93 19.90 0.31 3.08
N VAL A 94 20.80 0.60 4.01
CA VAL A 94 21.85 -0.33 4.43
C VAL A 94 22.10 -0.22 5.94
N SER A 95 22.34 -1.34 6.59
CA SER A 95 22.75 -1.37 8.00
C SER A 95 24.18 -0.88 8.14
N THR A 96 24.44 -0.13 9.21
CA THR A 96 25.80 0.19 9.66
C THR A 96 26.25 -0.82 10.73
N SER A 97 27.54 -0.80 11.06
CA SER A 97 28.08 -1.54 12.21
C SER A 97 27.69 -0.93 13.57
N LYS A 98 27.18 0.30 13.59
CA LYS A 98 26.98 1.15 14.77
C LYS A 98 25.54 1.10 15.28
N THR A 99 25.37 1.28 16.58
CA THR A 99 24.08 1.39 17.28
C THR A 99 23.83 2.81 17.79
N ASP A 100 24.90 3.57 18.06
CA ASP A 100 24.83 5.00 18.36
C ASP A 100 24.73 5.83 17.07
N ILE A 101 23.63 6.56 16.92
CA ILE A 101 23.37 7.44 15.78
C ILE A 101 24.28 8.68 15.76
N ALA A 102 24.78 9.14 16.91
CA ALA A 102 25.71 10.26 16.96
C ALA A 102 27.08 9.89 16.38
N ALA A 103 27.49 8.62 16.54
CA ALA A 103 28.73 8.09 15.99
C ALA A 103 28.71 7.92 14.46
N VAL A 104 27.54 7.87 13.82
CA VAL A 104 27.41 7.74 12.36
C VAL A 104 27.54 9.11 11.70
N THR A 105 28.61 9.31 10.93
CA THR A 105 28.97 10.59 10.31
C THR A 105 29.40 10.40 8.85
N ILE A 106 29.60 11.48 8.10
CA ILE A 106 30.14 11.40 6.74
C ILE A 106 31.53 10.76 6.73
N ALA A 107 32.39 11.14 7.67
CA ALA A 107 33.76 10.63 7.77
C ALA A 107 33.78 9.15 8.20
N ASP A 108 32.82 8.75 9.04
CA ASP A 108 32.70 7.39 9.53
C ASP A 108 31.23 6.91 9.51
N PRO A 109 30.73 6.51 8.33
CA PRO A 109 29.34 6.08 8.14
C PRO A 109 29.05 4.69 8.73
N GLY A 110 30.07 3.95 9.20
CA GLY A 110 29.89 2.59 9.72
C GLY A 110 29.57 1.51 8.65
N THR A 111 29.76 1.81 7.37
CA THR A 111 29.68 0.86 6.24
C THR A 111 30.41 1.43 5.02
N THR A 112 30.88 0.56 4.12
CA THR A 112 31.46 0.94 2.81
C THR A 112 30.46 0.85 1.66
N VAL A 113 29.27 0.30 1.91
CA VAL A 113 28.24 0.06 0.90
C VAL A 113 27.60 1.38 0.46
N ASN A 114 27.47 1.56 -0.86
CA ASN A 114 26.75 2.68 -1.44
C ASN A 114 25.25 2.36 -1.54
N LEU A 115 24.40 3.38 -1.43
CA LEU A 115 22.95 3.26 -1.51
C LEU A 115 22.38 3.33 -2.94
N ASN A 116 23.22 3.54 -3.96
CA ASN A 116 22.81 3.34 -5.34
C ASN A 116 22.92 1.85 -5.70
N HIS A 117 21.83 1.25 -6.16
CA HIS A 117 21.86 -0.14 -6.62
C HIS A 117 22.41 -0.21 -8.05
N ASP A 118 22.90 -1.37 -8.44
CA ASP A 118 23.40 -1.65 -9.78
C ASP A 118 22.60 -2.83 -10.35
N ILE A 119 21.93 -2.59 -11.48
CA ILE A 119 21.10 -3.60 -12.15
C ILE A 119 21.93 -4.80 -12.63
N THR A 120 23.24 -4.69 -12.74
CA THR A 120 24.12 -5.80 -13.13
C THR A 120 24.73 -6.53 -11.94
N ASP A 121 24.58 -6.00 -10.72
CA ASP A 121 25.11 -6.58 -9.49
C ASP A 121 23.99 -7.10 -8.58
N ALA A 122 23.82 -8.42 -8.56
CA ALA A 122 22.86 -9.11 -7.71
C ALA A 122 23.09 -8.86 -6.21
N SER A 123 24.30 -8.50 -5.78
CA SER A 123 24.58 -8.19 -4.37
C SER A 123 23.80 -6.97 -3.88
N THR A 124 23.44 -6.06 -4.79
CA THR A 124 22.67 -4.85 -4.47
C THR A 124 21.19 -5.12 -4.15
N ALA A 125 20.72 -6.37 -4.31
CA ALA A 125 19.38 -6.77 -3.88
C ALA A 125 19.12 -6.56 -2.39
N THR A 126 20.16 -6.57 -1.55
CA THR A 126 20.03 -6.31 -0.11
C THR A 126 19.73 -4.85 0.23
N LEU A 127 19.84 -3.92 -0.74
CA LEU A 127 19.59 -2.50 -0.52
C LEU A 127 18.10 -2.14 -0.55
N VAL A 128 17.24 -3.05 -0.99
CA VAL A 128 15.81 -2.85 -1.15
C VAL A 128 15.04 -3.97 -0.46
N ASP A 129 13.74 -3.75 -0.25
CA ASP A 129 12.86 -4.84 0.15
C ASP A 129 12.60 -5.79 -1.01
N ASN A 130 12.39 -7.06 -0.69
CA ASN A 130 12.04 -8.05 -1.69
C ASN A 130 10.73 -7.67 -2.41
N TRP A 131 10.74 -7.83 -3.73
CA TRP A 131 9.62 -7.49 -4.61
C TRP A 131 8.39 -8.39 -4.40
N ASP A 132 8.56 -9.58 -3.80
CA ASP A 132 7.45 -10.46 -3.40
C ASP A 132 6.58 -9.89 -2.27
N GLY A 133 7.05 -8.85 -1.58
CA GLY A 133 6.35 -8.19 -0.48
C GLY A 133 6.31 -8.97 0.83
N ASP A 134 7.17 -9.98 1.00
CA ASP A 134 7.39 -10.64 2.29
C ASP A 134 8.15 -9.70 3.23
N ILE A 135 7.46 -9.20 4.25
CA ILE A 135 8.02 -8.28 5.25
C ILE A 135 9.09 -8.90 6.15
N SER A 136 9.38 -10.20 6.03
CA SER A 136 10.56 -10.81 6.63
C SER A 136 11.84 -10.61 5.81
N LYS A 137 11.71 -10.25 4.52
CA LYS A 137 12.80 -10.04 3.55
C LYS A 137 12.97 -8.56 3.19
N THR A 138 13.03 -7.72 4.20
CA THR A 138 13.21 -6.27 4.08
C THR A 138 14.68 -5.87 4.24
N ALA A 139 15.11 -4.78 3.61
CA ALA A 139 16.49 -4.29 3.72
C ALA A 139 16.84 -3.88 5.17
N ILE A 140 15.84 -3.46 5.93
CA ILE A 140 15.93 -3.22 7.37
C ILE A 140 15.31 -4.44 8.08
N PRO A 141 16.07 -5.20 8.88
CA PRO A 141 15.55 -6.36 9.60
C PRO A 141 14.53 -5.96 10.67
N GLU A 142 13.92 -6.95 11.33
CA GLU A 142 13.04 -6.65 12.47
C GLU A 142 13.75 -5.82 13.52
N ILE A 143 13.06 -4.79 14.01
CA ILE A 143 13.54 -4.00 15.12
C ILE A 143 13.54 -4.90 16.36
N SER A 144 14.71 -5.07 16.96
CA SER A 144 14.93 -5.91 18.13
C SER A 144 14.15 -5.35 19.33
N ALA A 145 13.66 -6.26 20.18
CA ALA A 145 13.12 -5.90 21.48
C ALA A 145 14.22 -5.37 22.43
N THR A 146 15.47 -5.76 22.21
CA THR A 146 16.63 -5.23 22.93
C THR A 146 17.08 -3.94 22.25
N ASP A 147 16.94 -2.80 22.94
CA ASP A 147 17.29 -1.48 22.38
C ASP A 147 18.73 -1.44 21.84
N ALA A 148 19.68 -1.99 22.60
CA ALA A 148 21.10 -2.01 22.27
C ALA A 148 21.45 -2.78 20.98
N ASP A 149 20.60 -3.70 20.53
CA ASP A 149 20.83 -4.49 19.32
C ASP A 149 20.42 -3.73 18.05
N ASN A 150 19.62 -2.67 18.19
CA ASN A 150 19.12 -1.90 17.06
C ASN A 150 20.21 -1.01 16.45
N LYS A 151 20.64 -1.41 15.25
CA LYS A 151 21.63 -0.69 14.45
C LYS A 151 21.08 0.61 13.89
N VAL A 152 22.01 1.49 13.51
CA VAL A 152 21.72 2.67 12.69
C VAL A 152 21.75 2.23 11.23
N PHE A 153 20.79 2.70 10.46
CA PHE A 153 20.67 2.50 9.03
C PHE A 153 20.98 3.79 8.29
N LEU A 154 21.57 3.67 7.11
CA LEU A 154 21.67 4.76 6.15
C LEU A 154 20.55 4.59 5.12
N ILE A 155 19.83 5.66 4.82
CA ILE A 155 18.69 5.65 3.90
C ILE A 155 18.86 6.74 2.84
N SER A 156 18.53 6.40 1.60
CA SER A 156 18.52 7.31 0.46
C SER A 156 17.35 6.98 -0.46
N PHE A 157 16.88 7.96 -1.23
CA PHE A 157 15.75 7.84 -2.15
C PHE A 157 16.10 8.54 -3.48
N GLU A 158 15.17 8.59 -4.42
CA GLU A 158 15.37 9.19 -5.75
C GLU A 158 15.98 10.61 -5.63
N GLY A 159 17.01 10.90 -6.44
CA GLY A 159 17.69 12.20 -6.46
C GLY A 159 18.62 12.49 -5.28
N SER A 160 18.63 11.65 -4.23
CA SER A 160 19.41 11.85 -2.99
C SER A 160 20.50 10.79 -2.78
N LYS A 161 21.05 10.24 -3.86
CA LYS A 161 22.01 9.11 -3.80
C LYS A 161 23.44 9.53 -3.43
N ASP A 162 23.74 10.83 -3.46
CA ASP A 162 25.00 11.36 -2.94
C ASP A 162 25.09 11.20 -1.41
N LYS A 163 26.27 10.83 -0.92
CA LYS A 163 26.48 10.45 0.49
C LYS A 163 26.14 11.56 1.49
N ASP A 164 26.39 12.81 1.13
CA ASP A 164 26.07 14.00 1.94
C ASP A 164 24.56 14.25 2.07
N LYS A 165 23.74 13.66 1.19
CA LYS A 165 22.28 13.72 1.21
C LYS A 165 21.63 12.54 1.93
N TRP A 166 22.38 11.53 2.36
CA TRP A 166 21.80 10.37 3.05
C TRP A 166 21.21 10.76 4.41
N PHE A 167 20.20 10.02 4.86
CA PHE A 167 19.75 10.05 6.24
C PHE A 167 20.44 8.95 7.03
N LYS A 168 20.81 9.26 8.28
CA LYS A 168 21.07 8.25 9.32
C LYS A 168 19.80 8.08 10.13
N VAL A 169 19.38 6.83 10.36
CA VAL A 169 18.11 6.50 11.01
C VAL A 169 18.34 5.36 12.00
N ARG A 170 17.93 5.54 13.25
CA ARG A 170 17.85 4.48 14.25
C ARG A 170 16.39 4.29 14.62
N ILE A 171 15.93 3.05 14.60
CA ILE A 171 14.55 2.70 14.94
C ILE A 171 14.60 1.74 16.12
N THR A 172 13.84 2.04 17.16
CA THR A 172 13.70 1.19 18.35
C THR A 172 12.23 0.99 18.69
N ARG A 173 11.91 -0.06 19.46
CA ARG A 173 10.55 -0.26 19.95
C ARG A 173 10.24 0.76 21.05
N ASN A 174 9.04 1.31 21.04
CA ASN A 174 8.54 2.23 22.06
C ASN A 174 7.15 1.77 22.51
N GLY A 175 7.10 0.94 23.56
CA GLY A 175 5.89 0.22 23.96
C GLY A 175 5.39 -0.68 22.82
N THR A 176 4.15 -0.45 22.38
CA THR A 176 3.56 -1.14 21.22
C THR A 176 3.92 -0.51 19.88
N GLY A 177 4.50 0.69 19.88
CA GLY A 177 4.89 1.44 18.68
C GLY A 177 6.40 1.53 18.50
N TYR A 178 6.85 2.54 17.77
CA TYR A 178 8.24 2.75 17.41
C TYR A 178 8.72 4.12 17.87
N LYS A 179 10.03 4.22 18.10
CA LYS A 179 10.76 5.47 18.15
C LYS A 179 11.71 5.53 16.98
N VAL A 180 11.60 6.57 16.18
CA VAL A 180 12.46 6.84 15.01
C VAL A 180 13.33 8.04 15.35
N GLN A 181 14.63 7.81 15.47
CA GLN A 181 15.64 8.86 15.60
C GLN A 181 16.34 9.02 14.26
N TYR A 182 16.52 10.26 13.79
CA TYR A 182 17.13 10.48 12.49
C TYR A 182 17.73 11.87 12.31
N ALA A 183 18.66 11.99 11.36
CA ALA A 183 19.21 13.25 10.88
C ALA A 183 19.81 13.05 9.49
N ARG A 184 20.15 14.13 8.76
CA ARG A 184 21.05 13.96 7.61
C ARG A 184 22.41 13.44 8.09
N LEU A 185 23.14 12.73 7.24
CA LEU A 185 24.43 12.15 7.60
C LEU A 185 25.48 13.23 7.96
N SER A 186 25.35 14.43 7.38
CA SER A 186 26.13 15.63 7.70
C SER A 186 25.73 16.32 9.00
N GLU A 187 24.54 16.03 9.54
CA GLU A 187 23.97 16.75 10.68
C GLU A 187 24.28 16.06 12.02
N THR A 188 24.44 16.88 13.06
CA THR A 188 24.63 16.44 14.44
C THR A 188 23.32 16.49 15.24
N ALA A 189 22.39 17.39 14.89
CA ALA A 189 21.09 17.51 15.54
C ALA A 189 20.18 16.33 15.16
N ILE A 190 19.92 15.45 16.12
CA ILE A 190 19.07 14.27 15.92
C ILE A 190 17.60 14.61 16.21
N LYS A 191 16.74 14.39 15.23
CA LYS A 191 15.28 14.49 15.35
C LYS A 191 14.73 13.16 15.89
N THR A 192 13.59 13.22 16.57
CA THR A 192 12.90 12.03 17.11
C THR A 192 11.41 12.10 16.76
N LEU A 193 10.86 10.96 16.35
CA LEU A 193 9.44 10.73 16.11
C LEU A 193 8.98 9.50 16.90
N ASP A 194 7.95 9.64 17.71
CA ASP A 194 7.23 8.51 18.28
C ASP A 194 6.07 8.14 17.34
N VAL A 195 6.03 6.88 16.90
CA VAL A 195 5.09 6.39 15.89
C VAL A 195 4.25 5.29 16.50
N ALA A 196 2.97 5.58 16.75
CA ALA A 196 2.00 4.60 17.20
C ALA A 196 1.57 3.70 16.03
N LYS A 197 1.32 2.40 16.32
CA LYS A 197 0.67 1.48 15.38
C LYS A 197 -0.81 1.79 15.26
N SER A 198 -1.44 1.38 14.16
CA SER A 198 -2.88 1.51 13.96
C SER A 198 -3.49 0.23 13.41
N SER A 199 -4.48 -0.33 14.11
CA SER A 199 -5.16 -1.57 13.73
C SER A 199 -5.88 -1.50 12.37
N ASP A 200 -6.25 -0.29 11.95
CA ASP A 200 -7.00 -0.01 10.73
C ASP A 200 -6.14 -0.11 9.46
N PHE A 201 -4.81 -0.02 9.59
CA PHE A 201 -3.87 0.04 8.47
C PHE A 201 -2.87 -1.10 8.54
N ASN A 202 -2.29 -1.50 7.41
CA ASN A 202 -1.18 -2.45 7.39
C ASN A 202 0.10 -1.80 7.96
N LEU A 203 0.32 -0.55 7.58
CA LEU A 203 1.51 0.23 7.87
C LEU A 203 1.15 1.63 8.38
N VAL A 204 2.03 2.22 9.18
CA VAL A 204 2.04 3.66 9.50
C VAL A 204 3.28 4.27 8.84
N PHE A 205 3.09 5.34 8.07
CA PHE A 205 4.12 5.87 7.18
C PHE A 205 4.86 7.05 7.80
N VAL A 206 6.18 7.10 7.56
CA VAL A 206 7.08 8.14 8.07
C VAL A 206 7.64 8.96 6.92
N SER A 207 7.57 10.29 7.06
CA SER A 207 8.26 11.26 6.21
C SER A 207 9.40 11.90 7.01
N LEU A 208 10.63 11.48 6.73
CA LEU A 208 11.84 12.04 7.33
C LEU A 208 12.03 13.49 6.92
N GLU A 209 11.73 13.80 5.65
CA GLU A 209 11.86 15.14 5.07
C GLU A 209 10.91 16.14 5.71
N ASN A 210 9.72 15.70 6.12
CA ASN A 210 8.71 16.55 6.77
C ASN A 210 8.60 16.37 8.28
N ASN A 211 9.42 15.50 8.89
CA ASN A 211 9.41 15.22 10.33
C ASN A 211 8.02 14.89 10.88
N LYS A 212 7.30 13.96 10.25
CA LYS A 212 5.97 13.54 10.68
C LYS A 212 5.58 12.17 10.15
N THR A 213 4.54 11.60 10.74
CA THR A 213 3.77 10.52 10.12
C THR A 213 2.83 11.07 9.05
N VAL A 214 2.53 10.29 8.03
CA VAL A 214 1.62 10.67 6.93
C VAL A 214 0.63 9.55 6.61
N THR A 215 -0.53 9.91 6.07
CA THR A 215 -1.52 8.93 5.56
C THR A 215 -1.19 8.62 4.11
N VAL A 216 -1.02 7.33 3.78
CA VAL A 216 -0.64 6.90 2.43
C VAL A 216 -1.60 5.83 1.93
N GLU A 217 -1.53 4.61 2.46
CA GLU A 217 -2.52 3.58 2.16
C GLU A 217 -3.89 3.98 2.75
N PRO A 218 -5.00 3.71 2.04
CA PRO A 218 -6.32 3.62 2.67
C PRO A 218 -6.32 2.59 3.79
N LYS A 219 -7.43 2.51 4.55
CA LYS A 219 -7.58 1.42 5.54
C LYS A 219 -7.35 0.08 4.86
N LYS A 220 -6.76 -0.88 5.57
CA LYS A 220 -6.29 -2.14 4.98
C LYS A 220 -7.40 -2.97 4.31
N THR A 221 -8.67 -2.70 4.62
CA THR A 221 -9.87 -3.31 4.02
C THR A 221 -10.42 -2.55 2.82
N ASP A 222 -9.91 -1.36 2.54
CA ASP A 222 -10.50 -0.39 1.61
C ASP A 222 -9.57 -0.16 0.39
N TRP A 223 -8.76 -1.16 0.04
CA TRP A 223 -8.00 -1.22 -1.21
C TRP A 223 -7.46 -2.63 -1.50
N ASP A 224 -7.34 -2.97 -2.78
CA ASP A 224 -6.96 -4.28 -3.28
C ASP A 224 -5.58 -4.31 -3.92
N PHE A 225 -5.28 -3.29 -4.72
CA PHE A 225 -3.98 -3.14 -5.35
C PHE A 225 -3.67 -1.66 -5.59
N SER A 226 -2.42 -1.39 -5.92
CA SER A 226 -1.97 -0.05 -6.31
C SER A 226 -1.18 -0.08 -7.61
N TRP A 227 -1.20 1.03 -8.32
CA TRP A 227 -0.35 1.29 -9.49
C TRP A 227 0.64 2.42 -9.16
N SER A 228 1.93 2.20 -9.43
CA SER A 228 2.97 3.25 -9.34
C SER A 228 4.32 2.76 -9.89
N TYR A 229 5.41 3.41 -9.47
CA TYR A 229 6.72 2.77 -9.44
C TYR A 229 6.76 1.61 -8.43
N GLY A 230 7.55 0.59 -8.71
CA GLY A 230 7.85 -0.50 -7.78
C GLY A 230 9.25 -1.08 -7.99
N THR A 231 9.63 -2.01 -7.12
CA THR A 231 10.86 -2.81 -7.28
C THR A 231 10.51 -4.10 -8.04
N TYR A 232 11.32 -4.44 -9.03
CA TYR A 232 11.22 -5.66 -9.83
C TYR A 232 12.56 -6.39 -9.84
N ASN A 233 12.56 -7.72 -9.95
CA ASN A 233 13.76 -8.49 -10.25
C ASN A 233 14.16 -8.23 -11.70
N SER A 234 15.30 -7.60 -11.95
CA SER A 234 15.80 -7.33 -13.32
C SER A 234 15.88 -8.56 -14.25
N GLY A 235 15.80 -9.77 -13.69
CA GLY A 235 16.10 -11.05 -14.36
C GLY A 235 17.52 -11.52 -14.07
N LEU A 236 18.34 -10.66 -13.45
CA LEU A 236 19.72 -10.94 -13.04
C LEU A 236 19.85 -11.13 -11.52
N GLY A 237 18.74 -11.13 -10.77
CA GLY A 237 18.75 -11.21 -9.30
C GLY A 237 19.03 -9.88 -8.60
N SER A 238 19.19 -8.81 -9.36
CA SER A 238 19.35 -7.43 -8.88
C SER A 238 18.02 -6.66 -8.93
N PRO A 239 17.88 -5.59 -8.14
CA PRO A 239 16.68 -4.76 -8.18
C PRO A 239 16.63 -3.88 -9.43
N TYR A 240 15.42 -3.57 -9.87
CA TYR A 240 15.13 -2.63 -10.95
C TYR A 240 13.92 -1.76 -10.57
N TRP A 241 14.04 -0.45 -10.75
CA TRP A 241 12.92 0.48 -10.57
C TRP A 241 11.97 0.38 -11.77
N PHE A 242 10.83 -0.27 -11.58
CA PHE A 242 9.87 -0.54 -12.64
C PHE A 242 8.71 0.46 -12.61
N GLN A 243 8.43 1.10 -13.73
CA GLN A 243 7.26 1.96 -13.92
C GLN A 243 5.99 1.14 -14.13
N ASP A 244 4.82 1.66 -13.77
CA ASP A 244 3.53 0.97 -13.96
C ASP A 244 3.42 -0.39 -13.26
N TYR A 245 4.04 -0.52 -12.11
CA TYR A 245 3.99 -1.72 -11.31
C TYR A 245 2.64 -1.84 -10.61
N ILE A 246 2.04 -3.03 -10.64
CA ILE A 246 0.82 -3.34 -9.88
C ILE A 246 1.20 -4.11 -8.62
N ALA A 247 1.04 -3.48 -7.46
CA ALA A 247 1.29 -4.10 -6.16
C ALA A 247 -0.02 -4.45 -5.46
N THR A 248 -0.25 -5.71 -5.12
CA THR A 248 -1.44 -6.15 -4.37
C THR A 248 -1.32 -5.83 -2.88
N ASN A 249 -2.45 -5.64 -2.20
CA ASN A 249 -2.55 -5.52 -0.75
C ASN A 249 -2.38 -6.90 -0.08
N ASN A 250 -1.23 -7.53 -0.29
CA ASN A 250 -0.96 -8.88 0.18
C ASN A 250 -1.00 -9.01 1.70
N LEU A 251 -0.70 -7.93 2.44
CA LEU A 251 -0.77 -7.90 3.90
C LEU A 251 -2.21 -7.96 4.45
N ALA A 252 -3.20 -7.53 3.66
CA ALA A 252 -4.62 -7.66 4.00
C ALA A 252 -5.28 -8.91 3.38
N GLY A 253 -4.47 -9.85 2.85
CA GLY A 253 -4.97 -11.11 2.31
C GLY A 253 -5.41 -11.06 0.84
N VAL A 254 -5.14 -9.96 0.12
CA VAL A 254 -5.44 -9.88 -1.31
C VAL A 254 -4.50 -10.78 -2.09
N SER A 255 -5.08 -11.54 -3.03
CA SER A 255 -4.34 -12.44 -3.90
C SER A 255 -4.82 -12.32 -5.34
N ALA A 256 -3.98 -12.70 -6.30
CA ALA A 256 -4.35 -12.67 -7.70
C ALA A 256 -3.84 -13.87 -8.50
N ALA A 257 -4.57 -14.24 -9.53
CA ALA A 257 -4.19 -15.22 -10.54
C ALA A 257 -4.15 -14.56 -11.92
N GLU A 258 -3.21 -14.99 -12.76
CA GLU A 258 -3.17 -14.62 -14.17
C GLU A 258 -3.88 -15.68 -15.01
N VAL A 259 -4.70 -15.24 -15.96
CA VAL A 259 -5.40 -16.11 -16.91
C VAL A 259 -5.05 -15.68 -18.33
N VAL A 260 -4.32 -16.54 -19.05
CA VAL A 260 -4.08 -16.38 -20.49
C VAL A 260 -5.35 -16.77 -21.23
N ALA A 261 -5.89 -15.84 -22.02
CA ALA A 261 -7.11 -16.05 -22.77
C ALA A 261 -6.90 -17.10 -23.88
N THR A 262 -7.92 -17.92 -24.10
CA THR A 262 -8.01 -18.88 -25.20
C THR A 262 -9.25 -18.57 -26.04
N SER A 263 -9.51 -19.35 -27.09
CA SER A 263 -10.70 -19.19 -27.92
C SER A 263 -12.02 -19.43 -27.16
N THR A 264 -11.99 -20.22 -26.07
CA THR A 264 -13.18 -20.55 -25.28
C THR A 264 -13.20 -19.89 -23.90
N LEU A 265 -12.02 -19.60 -23.33
CA LEU A 265 -11.86 -18.91 -22.06
C LEU A 265 -11.33 -17.49 -22.28
N THR A 266 -12.24 -16.52 -22.24
CA THR A 266 -11.96 -15.10 -22.44
C THR A 266 -12.37 -14.32 -21.20
N TYR A 267 -11.99 -13.05 -21.11
CA TYR A 267 -12.51 -12.16 -20.06
C TYR A 267 -14.05 -12.14 -20.03
N ALA A 268 -14.71 -12.17 -21.20
CA ALA A 268 -16.17 -12.16 -21.28
C ALA A 268 -16.78 -13.48 -20.77
N THR A 269 -16.22 -14.62 -21.18
CA THR A 269 -16.76 -15.96 -20.87
C THR A 269 -16.35 -16.50 -19.50
N PHE A 270 -15.36 -15.91 -18.83
CA PHE A 270 -14.95 -16.31 -17.49
C PHE A 270 -16.09 -16.12 -16.45
N ALA A 271 -16.38 -17.19 -15.71
CA ALA A 271 -17.43 -17.28 -14.70
C ALA A 271 -16.96 -18.03 -13.44
N GLU A 272 -17.82 -18.13 -12.42
CA GLU A 272 -17.48 -18.74 -11.11
C GLU A 272 -16.96 -20.18 -11.23
N SER A 273 -17.51 -20.98 -12.16
CA SER A 273 -17.05 -22.36 -12.38
C SER A 273 -15.58 -22.45 -12.82
N ASN A 274 -15.04 -21.40 -13.43
CA ASN A 274 -13.64 -21.33 -13.87
C ASN A 274 -12.66 -20.95 -12.75
N ILE A 275 -13.14 -20.59 -11.57
CA ILE A 275 -12.28 -20.27 -10.42
C ILE A 275 -11.58 -21.55 -9.92
N SER A 276 -12.27 -22.69 -9.99
CA SER A 276 -11.67 -23.98 -9.63
C SER A 276 -10.47 -24.28 -10.54
N GLY A 277 -9.31 -24.51 -9.94
CA GLY A 277 -8.05 -24.76 -10.66
C GLY A 277 -7.15 -23.55 -10.89
N LEU A 278 -7.57 -22.33 -10.53
CA LEU A 278 -6.67 -21.17 -10.53
C LEU A 278 -5.67 -21.24 -9.38
N ALA A 279 -4.41 -20.96 -9.70
CA ALA A 279 -3.36 -20.77 -8.71
C ALA A 279 -3.29 -19.29 -8.31
N PHE A 280 -3.87 -18.95 -7.16
CA PHE A 280 -3.77 -17.61 -6.59
C PHE A 280 -2.41 -17.40 -5.93
N LEU A 281 -1.73 -16.33 -6.31
CA LEU A 281 -0.52 -15.86 -5.67
C LEU A 281 -0.88 -14.82 -4.61
N ASN A 282 -0.34 -14.99 -3.41
CA ASN A 282 -0.47 -14.07 -2.28
C ASN A 282 0.74 -13.14 -2.13
N THR A 283 1.61 -13.09 -3.13
CA THR A 283 2.75 -12.18 -3.17
C THR A 283 2.31 -10.81 -3.67
N ARG A 284 3.02 -9.76 -3.28
CA ARG A 284 2.74 -8.38 -3.69
C ARG A 284 2.87 -8.18 -5.20
N ASP A 285 3.70 -8.99 -5.85
CA ASP A 285 3.94 -9.00 -7.29
C ASP A 285 3.01 -9.95 -8.08
N ALA A 286 1.92 -10.43 -7.46
CA ALA A 286 0.97 -11.35 -8.08
C ALA A 286 0.46 -10.88 -9.45
N ILE A 287 0.34 -9.55 -9.66
CA ILE A 287 0.22 -8.94 -11.00
C ILE A 287 1.56 -8.31 -11.41
N GLY A 288 2.10 -7.42 -10.57
CA GLY A 288 3.45 -6.88 -10.71
C GLY A 288 3.70 -6.21 -12.06
N SER A 289 4.73 -6.66 -12.76
CA SER A 289 5.11 -6.20 -14.11
C SER A 289 4.41 -6.96 -15.24
N LYS A 290 3.67 -8.03 -14.95
CA LYS A 290 3.27 -9.05 -15.94
C LYS A 290 2.22 -8.56 -16.95
N TRP A 291 1.45 -7.53 -16.60
CA TRP A 291 0.31 -7.03 -17.37
C TRP A 291 0.67 -6.22 -18.62
N ARG A 292 1.93 -5.82 -18.77
CA ARG A 292 2.41 -5.01 -19.90
C ARG A 292 3.79 -5.45 -20.40
N SER A 293 4.17 -4.96 -21.58
CA SER A 293 5.55 -5.02 -22.08
C SER A 293 6.27 -3.68 -21.86
N THR A 294 7.59 -3.73 -21.71
CA THR A 294 8.47 -2.55 -21.72
C THR A 294 8.92 -2.15 -23.13
N THR A 295 8.77 -3.02 -24.14
CA THR A 295 9.28 -2.82 -25.51
C THR A 295 8.29 -2.10 -26.43
N GLY A 296 7.44 -1.22 -25.90
CA GLY A 296 6.55 -0.35 -26.69
C GLY A 296 5.19 -0.91 -27.10
N THR A 297 4.93 -2.22 -26.91
CA THR A 297 3.62 -2.82 -27.21
C THR A 297 2.52 -2.37 -26.22
N GLY A 298 2.90 -1.89 -25.04
CA GLY A 298 1.94 -1.50 -24.00
C GLY A 298 1.34 -2.72 -23.30
N ILE A 299 0.02 -2.71 -23.10
CA ILE A 299 -0.74 -3.75 -22.38
C ILE A 299 -0.65 -5.08 -23.11
N LYS A 300 -0.54 -6.17 -22.35
CA LYS A 300 -0.72 -7.53 -22.86
C LYS A 300 -2.21 -7.86 -22.91
N THR A 301 -2.77 -7.92 -24.12
CA THR A 301 -4.21 -8.15 -24.36
C THR A 301 -4.60 -9.63 -24.45
N ASP A 302 -3.61 -10.53 -24.42
CA ASP A 302 -3.78 -11.99 -24.42
C ASP A 302 -4.16 -12.56 -23.05
N ARG A 303 -4.31 -11.72 -22.02
CA ARG A 303 -4.54 -12.15 -20.64
C ARG A 303 -5.45 -11.20 -19.87
N PHE A 304 -5.99 -11.73 -18.78
CA PHE A 304 -6.66 -10.96 -17.73
C PHE A 304 -6.28 -11.54 -16.37
N TYR A 305 -6.72 -10.88 -15.31
CA TYR A 305 -6.40 -11.23 -13.95
C TYR A 305 -7.67 -11.58 -13.18
N VAL A 306 -7.53 -12.44 -12.18
CA VAL A 306 -8.58 -12.75 -11.22
C VAL A 306 -8.07 -12.34 -9.85
N VAL A 307 -8.71 -11.38 -9.22
CA VAL A 307 -8.32 -10.80 -7.92
C VAL A 307 -9.30 -11.30 -6.87
N LYS A 308 -8.77 -11.87 -5.78
CA LYS A 308 -9.53 -12.20 -4.58
C LYS A 308 -9.16 -11.19 -3.49
N ASP A 309 -10.13 -10.40 -3.05
CA ASP A 309 -9.93 -9.38 -2.02
C ASP A 309 -9.82 -9.98 -0.59
N GLY A 310 -9.53 -9.12 0.39
CA GLY A 310 -9.42 -9.50 1.79
C GLY A 310 -10.75 -9.94 2.43
N ALA A 311 -11.89 -9.60 1.83
CA ALA A 311 -13.22 -10.04 2.25
C ALA A 311 -13.66 -11.36 1.59
N GLY A 312 -12.90 -11.87 0.62
CA GLY A 312 -13.17 -13.10 -0.10
C GLY A 312 -13.95 -12.92 -1.41
N ASN A 313 -14.31 -11.70 -1.81
CA ASN A 313 -14.90 -11.45 -3.11
C ASN A 313 -13.88 -11.73 -4.21
N ILE A 314 -14.35 -12.27 -5.34
CA ILE A 314 -13.52 -12.61 -6.48
C ILE A 314 -13.99 -11.82 -7.70
N TYR A 315 -13.08 -11.05 -8.26
CA TYR A 315 -13.27 -10.21 -9.42
C TYR A 315 -12.42 -10.72 -10.58
N LYS A 316 -12.94 -10.63 -11.81
CA LYS A 316 -12.10 -10.65 -13.01
C LYS A 316 -11.75 -9.21 -13.37
N LEU A 317 -10.51 -8.96 -13.79
CA LEU A 317 -9.98 -7.64 -14.11
C LEU A 317 -9.14 -7.69 -15.37
N ARG A 318 -9.27 -6.71 -16.28
CA ARG A 318 -8.34 -6.51 -17.39
C ARG A 318 -7.97 -5.04 -17.56
N PHE A 319 -6.75 -4.80 -18.00
CA PHE A 319 -6.29 -3.46 -18.37
C PHE A 319 -6.77 -3.12 -19.78
N VAL A 320 -7.23 -1.90 -19.96
CA VAL A 320 -7.85 -1.39 -21.20
C VAL A 320 -6.89 -0.49 -21.96
N SER A 321 -6.26 0.47 -21.27
CA SER A 321 -5.28 1.39 -21.86
C SER A 321 -4.27 1.88 -20.82
N MET A 322 -3.08 2.28 -21.27
CA MET A 322 -1.99 2.83 -20.45
C MET A 322 -1.25 3.99 -21.13
N GLY A 323 -1.72 4.42 -22.31
CA GLY A 323 -1.14 5.50 -23.10
C GLY A 323 0.20 5.13 -23.72
N VAL A 324 0.33 3.87 -24.15
CA VAL A 324 1.50 3.35 -24.88
C VAL A 324 1.01 2.57 -26.10
N GLY A 325 1.73 2.71 -27.21
CA GLY A 325 1.30 2.12 -28.49
C GLY A 325 0.07 2.86 -29.03
N SER A 326 -0.89 2.10 -29.56
CA SER A 326 -2.12 2.62 -30.17
C SER A 326 -3.37 2.34 -29.32
N ASP A 327 -3.22 2.26 -28.00
CA ASP A 327 -4.31 1.91 -27.07
C ASP A 327 -5.29 3.07 -26.79
N GLY A 328 -5.01 4.27 -27.30
CA GLY A 328 -5.84 5.47 -27.12
C GLY A 328 -5.87 6.02 -25.69
N GLY A 329 -5.07 5.48 -24.78
CA GLY A 329 -4.98 5.92 -23.39
C GLY A 329 -4.07 7.12 -23.18
N GLU A 330 -3.98 7.55 -21.92
CA GLU A 330 -3.09 8.63 -21.49
C GLU A 330 -2.01 8.10 -20.55
N ARG A 331 -0.74 8.44 -20.83
CA ARG A 331 0.39 7.96 -20.02
C ARG A 331 0.26 8.44 -18.59
N GLY A 332 0.45 7.52 -17.64
CA GLY A 332 0.27 7.81 -16.21
C GLY A 332 -1.18 7.78 -15.73
N LYS A 333 -2.12 7.43 -16.61
CA LYS A 333 -3.54 7.26 -16.31
C LYS A 333 -4.07 5.95 -16.90
N PRO A 334 -3.53 4.79 -16.49
CA PRO A 334 -4.02 3.53 -17.02
C PRO A 334 -5.47 3.29 -16.61
N VAL A 335 -6.20 2.69 -17.53
CA VAL A 335 -7.61 2.32 -17.37
C VAL A 335 -7.69 0.81 -17.24
N PHE A 336 -8.47 0.34 -16.28
CA PHE A 336 -8.83 -1.06 -16.16
C PHE A 336 -10.34 -1.19 -15.99
N GLU A 337 -10.86 -2.35 -16.35
CA GLU A 337 -12.22 -2.74 -16.02
C GLU A 337 -12.21 -4.03 -15.23
N TYR A 338 -13.21 -4.20 -14.39
CA TYR A 338 -13.40 -5.40 -13.60
C TYR A 338 -14.88 -5.74 -13.45
N LYS A 339 -15.13 -6.97 -13.05
CA LYS A 339 -16.47 -7.49 -12.79
C LYS A 339 -16.43 -8.49 -11.65
N LEU A 340 -17.42 -8.41 -10.75
CA LEU A 340 -17.61 -9.41 -9.70
C LEU A 340 -17.97 -10.76 -10.35
N VAL A 341 -17.27 -11.80 -9.93
CA VAL A 341 -17.50 -13.18 -10.37
C VAL A 341 -18.14 -13.99 -9.26
N LYS A 342 -17.72 -13.76 -8.01
CA LYS A 342 -18.23 -14.45 -6.83
C LYS A 342 -18.13 -13.53 -5.62
N LYS A 343 -19.21 -13.43 -4.84
CA LYS A 343 -19.22 -12.75 -3.54
C LYS A 343 -18.61 -13.64 -2.45
N GLY A 344 -17.84 -13.03 -1.55
CA GLY A 344 -17.25 -13.66 -0.36
C GLY A 344 -18.30 -14.03 0.70
#